data_AF-A0A1L9MV48-F1
#
_entry.id   AF-A0A1L9MV48-F1
#
_cell.length_a   1.000
_cell.length_b   1.000
_cell.length_c   1.000
_cell.angle_alpha   90.00
_cell.angle_beta   90.00
_cell.angle_gamma   90.00
#
_symmetry.space_group_name_H-M   'P 1'
#
loop_
_entity.id
_entity.type
_entity.pdbx_description
1 polymer ?
#
loop_
_entity_poly.entity_id
_entity_poly.type
_entity_poly.pdbx_seq_one_letter_code
_entity_poly.pdbx_strand_id
1 'polypeptide(L)'
;MQGSHLVGDVSNLSRSFWVALLIEFRSGQNKYILKDITRDIYDKFTEEIRPRLCITNHIRLPCDSISGQRVFVYKYMTDDFLSLVKRGISTRARKQILKSCLLGIAEIHEQQVVHLGNKQLIRLLSPPGHPC
;
A
#
# COMPACT_ATOMS: atom_id res chain seq x y z
N MET A 1 -21.41 -4.01 4.52
CA MET A 1 -21.02 -4.52 3.18
C MET A 1 -19.96 -5.59 3.40
N GLN A 2 -20.17 -6.79 2.84
CA GLN A 2 -19.55 -8.05 3.24
C GLN A 2 -18.03 -8.09 2.99
N GLY A 3 -17.25 -8.28 4.05
CA GLY A 3 -15.83 -8.57 3.99
C GLY A 3 -15.61 -10.04 3.64
N SER A 4 -15.04 -10.30 2.47
CA SER A 4 -14.60 -11.63 2.08
C SER A 4 -13.35 -12.00 2.89
N HIS A 5 -13.54 -12.79 3.93
CA HIS A 5 -12.49 -13.33 4.79
C HIS A 5 -11.66 -14.34 3.98
N LEU A 6 -10.44 -13.97 3.57
CA LEU A 6 -9.48 -14.94 3.05
C LEU A 6 -8.94 -15.76 4.23
N VAL A 7 -9.64 -16.84 4.58
CA VAL A 7 -9.16 -17.83 5.56
C VAL A 7 -8.12 -18.71 4.87
N GLY A 8 -6.86 -18.28 4.92
CA GLY A 8 -5.70 -19.12 4.68
C GLY A 8 -5.07 -19.50 6.02
N ASP A 9 -4.78 -20.78 6.22
CA ASP A 9 -4.13 -21.27 7.43
C ASP A 9 -2.70 -20.69 7.54
N VAL A 10 -2.52 -19.73 8.45
CA VAL A 10 -1.23 -19.08 8.76
C VAL A 10 -0.53 -19.71 9.96
N SER A 11 -0.99 -20.88 10.43
CA SER A 11 -0.45 -21.56 11.62
C SER A 11 1.02 -22.01 11.50
N ASN A 12 1.58 -22.04 10.28
CA ASN A 12 2.99 -22.36 10.04
C ASN A 12 3.94 -21.15 9.98
N LEU A 13 3.48 -19.93 10.25
CA LEU A 13 4.38 -18.77 10.36
C LEU A 13 5.08 -18.77 11.73
N SER A 14 6.21 -19.49 11.80
CA SER A 14 7.12 -19.48 12.93
C SER A 14 7.43 -18.04 13.38
N ARG A 15 7.16 -17.74 14.66
CA ARG A 15 7.26 -16.42 15.29
C ARG A 15 8.70 -15.89 15.47
N SER A 16 9.69 -16.49 14.83
CA SER A 16 11.12 -16.33 15.20
C SER A 16 11.99 -15.57 14.21
N PHE A 17 11.44 -14.80 13.26
CA PHE A 17 12.26 -14.01 12.32
C PHE A 17 11.84 -12.54 12.28
N TRP A 18 12.45 -11.74 13.16
CA TRP A 18 12.32 -10.29 13.22
C TRP A 18 13.15 -9.61 12.12
N VAL A 19 12.66 -9.59 10.89
CA VAL A 19 13.03 -8.61 9.86
C VAL A 19 11.80 -8.45 8.97
N ALA A 20 11.45 -7.22 8.57
CA ALA A 20 10.32 -6.88 7.71
C ALA A 20 10.22 -7.81 6.48
N LEU A 21 9.51 -8.94 6.61
CA LEU A 21 9.48 -9.96 5.58
C LEU A 21 8.31 -9.66 4.66
N LEU A 22 8.62 -9.13 3.48
CA LEU A 22 7.74 -9.18 2.33
C LEU A 22 7.59 -10.65 1.95
N ILE A 23 6.46 -11.27 2.31
CA ILE A 23 6.20 -12.68 1.99
C ILE A 23 5.32 -12.74 0.75
N GLU A 24 5.74 -13.50 -0.26
CA GLU A 24 4.86 -13.90 -1.35
C GLU A 24 3.91 -15.00 -0.85
N PHE A 25 2.62 -14.77 -0.98
CA PHE A 25 1.58 -15.72 -0.62
C PHE A 25 0.75 -16.08 -1.86
N ARG A 26 0.32 -17.34 -1.95
CA ARG A 26 -0.52 -17.82 -3.03
C ARG A 26 -1.85 -18.32 -2.49
N SER A 27 -2.94 -17.84 -3.07
CA SER A 27 -4.29 -18.38 -2.84
C SER A 27 -4.91 -18.75 -4.18
N GLY A 28 -5.07 -20.06 -4.40
CA GLY A 28 -5.38 -20.63 -5.71
C GLY A 28 -4.34 -20.25 -6.76
N GLN A 29 -4.78 -19.64 -7.87
CA GLN A 29 -3.88 -19.17 -8.94
C GLN A 29 -3.32 -17.76 -8.69
N ASN A 30 -3.85 -17.04 -7.69
CA ASN A 30 -3.50 -15.65 -7.43
C ASN A 30 -2.29 -15.53 -6.49
N LYS A 31 -1.42 -14.57 -6.79
CA LYS A 31 -0.27 -14.20 -5.95
C LYS A 31 -0.54 -12.90 -5.20
N TYR A 32 -0.02 -12.83 -3.99
CA TYR A 32 -0.15 -11.70 -3.08
C TYR A 32 1.17 -11.41 -2.40
N ILE A 33 1.27 -10.19 -1.88
CA ILE A 33 2.35 -9.71 -1.06
C ILE A 33 1.78 -9.38 0.31
N LEU A 34 2.32 -10.03 1.34
CA LEU A 34 2.02 -9.73 2.74
C LEU A 34 3.09 -8.77 3.23
N LYS A 35 2.65 -7.68 3.85
CA LYS A 35 3.53 -6.73 4.53
C LYS A 35 3.12 -6.67 5.98
N ASP A 36 4.05 -7.01 6.87
CA ASP A 36 3.93 -6.68 8.28
C ASP A 36 4.15 -5.18 8.46
N ILE A 37 3.30 -4.57 9.27
CA ILE A 37 3.15 -3.14 9.46
C ILE A 37 3.27 -2.83 10.95
N THR A 38 4.02 -1.79 11.28
CA THR A 38 4.11 -1.32 12.66
C THR A 38 2.74 -0.80 13.13
N ARG A 39 2.47 -0.89 14.43
CA ARG A 39 1.15 -0.54 14.99
C ARG A 39 0.73 0.89 14.66
N ASP A 40 1.63 1.84 14.87
CA ASP A 40 1.42 3.25 14.57
C ASP A 40 1.03 3.49 13.10
N ILE A 41 1.66 2.78 12.16
CA ILE A 41 1.34 2.88 10.74
C ILE A 41 0.00 2.21 10.43
N TYR A 42 -0.25 1.03 11.00
CA TYR A 42 -1.45 0.25 10.75
C TYR A 42 -2.70 0.98 11.22
N ASP A 43 -2.70 1.47 12.46
CA ASP A 43 -3.83 2.14 13.10
C ASP A 43 -4.14 3.44 12.36
N LYS A 44 -3.11 4.27 12.15
CA LYS A 44 -3.23 5.52 11.38
C LYS A 44 -3.70 5.31 9.95
N PHE A 45 -3.21 4.27 9.26
CA PHE A 45 -3.70 3.98 7.92
C PHE A 45 -5.16 3.57 7.94
N THR A 46 -5.55 2.68 8.85
CA THR A 46 -6.89 2.08 8.89
C THR A 46 -7.95 3.09 9.35
N GLU A 47 -7.64 3.89 10.36
CA GLU A 47 -8.59 4.80 11.01
C GLU A 47 -8.66 6.16 10.32
N GLU A 48 -7.54 6.69 9.81
CA GLU A 48 -7.49 8.07 9.29
C GLU A 48 -7.35 8.14 7.76
N ILE A 49 -6.47 7.33 7.18
CA ILE A 49 -6.08 7.46 5.77
C ILE A 49 -7.02 6.68 4.85
N ARG A 50 -7.31 5.42 5.17
CA ARG A 50 -8.12 4.51 4.34
C ARG A 50 -9.53 5.04 4.06
N PRO A 51 -10.25 5.64 5.03
CA PRO A 51 -11.58 6.19 4.76
C PRO A 51 -11.58 7.36 3.78
N ARG A 52 -10.47 8.11 3.69
CA ARG A 52 -10.33 9.23 2.75
C ARG A 52 -10.06 8.73 1.32
N LEU A 53 -9.29 7.65 1.18
CA LEU A 53 -8.87 7.04 -0.08
C LEU A 53 -9.92 6.16 -0.78
N CYS A 54 -11.21 6.32 -0.47
CA CYS A 54 -12.30 5.49 -1.05
C CYS A 54 -12.49 5.71 -2.56
N ILE A 55 -12.04 6.85 -3.10
CA ILE A 55 -12.18 7.21 -4.53
C ILE A 55 -10.79 7.48 -5.10
N THR A 56 -10.02 6.42 -5.38
CA THR A 56 -8.71 6.56 -6.04
C THR A 56 -8.46 5.40 -7.00
N ASN A 57 -7.93 5.70 -8.19
CA ASN A 57 -7.68 4.69 -9.25
C ASN A 57 -6.19 4.51 -9.54
N HIS A 58 -5.36 5.49 -9.16
CA HIS A 58 -3.95 5.51 -9.51
C HIS A 58 -3.03 5.07 -8.36
N ILE A 59 -3.61 4.72 -7.20
CA ILE A 59 -2.87 4.33 -5.99
C ILE A 59 -3.16 2.87 -5.68
N ARG A 60 -2.10 2.12 -5.40
CA ARG A 60 -2.23 0.74 -4.94
C ARG A 60 -2.55 0.73 -3.45
N LEU A 61 -3.74 0.24 -3.11
CA LEU A 61 -4.20 0.05 -1.74
C LEU A 61 -4.13 -1.43 -1.36
N PRO A 62 -4.04 -1.75 -0.05
CA PRO A 62 -4.21 -3.13 0.39
C PRO A 62 -5.59 -3.63 -0.03
N CYS A 63 -5.63 -4.84 -0.57
CA CYS A 63 -6.88 -5.49 -0.97
C CYS A 63 -7.49 -6.30 0.18
N ASP A 64 -6.70 -6.64 1.20
CA ASP A 64 -7.15 -7.35 2.40
C ASP A 64 -6.20 -7.08 3.59
N SER A 65 -6.59 -7.55 4.77
CA SER A 65 -5.82 -7.53 6.01
C SER A 65 -6.04 -8.81 6.79
N ILE A 66 -5.01 -9.31 7.48
CA ILE A 66 -5.17 -10.53 8.30
C ILE A 66 -5.75 -10.15 9.67
N SER A 67 -6.94 -10.66 9.99
CA SER A 67 -7.61 -10.37 11.27
C SER A 67 -6.72 -10.71 12.47
N GLY A 68 -6.66 -9.80 13.44
CA GLY A 68 -5.83 -9.91 14.64
C GLY A 68 -4.33 -9.70 14.40
N GLN A 69 -3.90 -9.43 13.17
CA GLN A 69 -2.51 -9.16 12.81
C GLN A 69 -2.37 -7.81 12.10
N ARG A 70 -1.22 -7.16 12.24
CA ARG A 70 -0.92 -5.90 11.54
C ARG A 70 -0.34 -6.16 10.16
N VAL A 71 -1.02 -7.00 9.38
CA VAL A 71 -0.53 -7.43 8.07
C VAL A 71 -1.49 -6.93 7.01
N PHE A 72 -0.93 -6.17 6.07
CA PHE A 72 -1.64 -5.77 4.85
C PHE A 72 -1.32 -6.70 3.70
N VAL A 73 -2.37 -7.08 2.97
CA VAL A 73 -2.28 -7.94 1.79
C VAL A 73 -2.44 -7.08 0.55
N TYR A 74 -1.51 -7.21 -0.39
CA TYR A 74 -1.54 -6.52 -1.66
C TYR A 74 -1.53 -7.53 -2.81
N LYS A 75 -2.28 -7.24 -3.89
CA LYS A 75 -2.14 -7.99 -5.15
C LYS A 75 -0.69 -7.97 -5.63
N TYR A 76 -0.13 -9.11 -6.03
CA TYR A 76 1.23 -9.17 -6.57
C TYR A 76 1.36 -8.35 -7.87
N MET A 77 2.48 -7.65 -8.04
CA MET A 77 2.83 -6.95 -9.28
C MET A 77 4.08 -7.60 -9.85
N THR A 78 4.09 -7.87 -11.15
CA THR A 78 5.17 -8.57 -11.85
C THR A 78 6.41 -7.73 -12.03
N ASP A 79 6.25 -6.41 -12.05
CA ASP A 79 7.30 -5.46 -12.38
C ASP A 79 7.32 -4.30 -11.39
N ASP A 80 8.51 -3.77 -11.17
CA ASP A 80 8.75 -2.51 -10.48
C ASP A 80 9.33 -1.48 -11.45
N PHE A 81 9.31 -0.18 -11.08
CA PHE A 81 9.79 0.86 -11.99
C PHE A 81 11.26 0.71 -12.38
N LEU A 82 12.11 0.24 -11.47
CA LEU A 82 13.52 0.05 -11.76
C LEU A 82 13.72 -1.10 -12.76
N SER A 83 12.99 -2.20 -12.62
CA SER A 83 13.05 -3.32 -13.58
C SER A 83 12.56 -2.89 -14.97
N LEU A 84 11.49 -2.10 -15.05
CA LEU A 84 10.97 -1.58 -16.33
C LEU A 84 11.96 -0.64 -17.02
N VAL A 85 12.61 0.25 -16.25
CA VAL A 85 13.63 1.15 -16.81
C VAL A 85 14.83 0.36 -17.32
N LYS A 86 15.31 -0.62 -16.56
CA LYS A 86 16.42 -1.50 -16.97
C LYS A 86 16.11 -2.30 -18.24
N ARG A 87 14.86 -2.73 -18.43
CA ARG A 87 14.39 -3.44 -19.63
C ARG A 87 14.29 -2.56 -20.89
N GLY A 88 14.40 -1.23 -20.75
CA GLY A 88 14.36 -0.32 -21.90
C GLY A 88 12.97 -0.11 -22.50
N ILE A 89 11.94 0.08 -21.67
CA ILE A 89 10.58 0.38 -22.16
C ILE A 89 10.53 1.67 -22.99
N SER A 90 9.57 1.73 -23.93
CA SER A 90 9.44 2.85 -24.86
C SER A 90 9.26 4.20 -24.15
N THR A 91 9.69 5.30 -24.78
CA THR A 91 9.48 6.66 -24.26
C THR A 91 8.00 6.96 -24.03
N ARG A 92 7.10 6.44 -24.88
CA ARG A 92 5.65 6.55 -24.70
C ARG A 92 5.20 5.86 -23.41
N ALA A 93 5.66 4.62 -23.16
CA ALA A 93 5.30 3.89 -21.94
C ALA A 93 5.81 4.59 -20.68
N ARG A 94 7.05 5.10 -20.69
CA ARG A 94 7.62 5.90 -19.59
C ARG A 94 6.76 7.13 -19.27
N LYS A 95 6.34 7.87 -20.29
CA LYS A 95 5.47 9.05 -20.12
C LYS A 95 4.11 8.68 -19.51
N GLN A 96 3.52 7.56 -19.92
CA GLN A 96 2.24 7.11 -19.35
C GLN A 96 2.39 6.70 -17.89
N ILE A 97 3.44 5.93 -17.56
CA ILE A 97 3.73 5.55 -16.17
C ILE A 97 3.90 6.79 -15.30
N LEU A 98 4.73 7.75 -15.73
CA LEU A 98 4.95 8.98 -14.99
C LEU A 98 3.66 9.79 -14.81
N LYS A 99 2.85 9.90 -15.87
CA LYS A 99 1.53 10.56 -15.80
C LYS A 99 0.64 9.88 -14.76
N SER A 100 0.53 8.55 -14.78
CA SER A 100 -0.26 7.81 -13.80
C SER A 100 0.25 7.97 -12.37
N CYS A 101 1.57 7.99 -12.15
CA CYS A 101 2.15 8.27 -10.84
C CYS A 101 1.81 9.67 -10.34
N LEU A 102 1.94 10.69 -11.19
CA LEU A 102 1.62 12.08 -10.83
C LEU A 102 0.13 12.26 -10.55
N LEU A 103 -0.75 11.61 -11.31
CA LEU A 103 -2.18 11.58 -11.03
C LEU A 103 -2.46 10.94 -9.67
N GLY A 104 -1.83 9.82 -9.33
CA GLY A 104 -1.98 9.21 -8.01
C GLY A 104 -1.50 10.10 -6.86
N ILE A 105 -0.43 10.87 -7.07
CA ILE A 105 0.04 11.87 -6.09
C ILE A 105 -0.95 13.04 -5.97
N ALA A 106 -1.52 13.51 -7.08
CA ALA A 106 -2.54 14.55 -7.05
C ALA A 106 -3.80 14.08 -6.31
N GLU A 107 -4.28 12.86 -6.59
CA GLU A 107 -5.46 12.26 -5.94
C GLU A 107 -5.33 12.17 -4.41
N ILE A 108 -4.18 11.74 -3.89
CA ILE A 108 -3.96 11.74 -2.44
C ILE A 108 -3.87 13.14 -1.85
N HIS A 109 -3.27 14.10 -2.58
CA HIS A 109 -3.13 15.47 -2.10
C HIS A 109 -4.47 16.19 -2.00
N GLU A 110 -5.39 15.95 -2.95
CA GLU A 110 -6.78 16.43 -2.88
C GLU A 110 -7.49 15.94 -1.60
N GLN A 111 -7.10 14.76 -1.12
CA GLN A 111 -7.64 14.13 0.09
C GLN A 111 -6.81 14.42 1.36
N GLN A 112 -5.90 15.40 1.29
CA GLN A 112 -5.03 15.82 2.39
C GLN A 112 -4.11 14.68 2.91
N VAL A 113 -3.73 13.75 2.03
CA VAL A 113 -2.80 12.65 2.33
C VAL A 113 -1.51 12.89 1.56
N VAL A 114 -0.38 12.95 2.26
CA VAL A 114 0.94 13.16 1.63
C VAL A 114 1.66 11.81 1.49
N HIS A 115 2.11 11.48 0.28
CA HIS A 115 2.97 10.32 0.06
C HIS A 115 4.42 10.69 0.34
N LEU A 116 5.01 10.08 1.36
CA LEU A 116 6.41 10.25 1.73
C LEU A 116 7.17 8.97 1.39
N GLY A 117 8.13 9.07 0.47
CA GLY A 117 8.97 7.95 0.04
C GLY A 117 9.72 7.30 1.21
N ASN A 118 9.90 5.98 1.14
CA ASN A 118 10.24 5.10 2.27
C ASN A 118 11.40 5.59 3.17
N LYS A 119 11.05 5.99 4.39
CA LYS A 119 11.47 5.38 5.67
C LYS A 119 10.41 5.75 6.72
N GLN A 120 9.43 4.85 6.91
CA GLN A 120 8.42 4.90 7.97
C GLN A 120 7.59 6.20 8.00
N LEU A 121 6.55 6.18 7.17
CA LEU A 121 5.30 6.95 7.26
C LEU A 121 5.13 7.77 8.55
N ILE A 122 5.26 9.11 8.50
CA ILE A 122 4.50 10.13 9.28
C ILE A 122 4.89 11.54 8.79
N ARG A 123 3.92 12.28 8.23
CA ARG A 123 3.41 13.55 8.81
C ARG A 123 2.03 13.79 8.21
N LEU A 124 1.01 13.68 9.05
CA LEU A 124 -0.29 14.25 8.71
C LEU A 124 -0.13 15.76 8.83
N LEU A 125 -0.56 16.51 7.84
CA LEU A 125 -0.73 17.93 8.00
C LEU A 125 -1.81 18.13 9.07
N SER A 126 -1.42 18.64 10.23
CA SER A 126 -2.38 19.25 11.14
C SER A 126 -2.91 20.54 10.49
N PRO A 127 -4.19 20.89 10.69
CA PRO A 127 -4.55 22.27 10.91
C PRO A 127 -5.04 22.42 12.36
N PRO A 128 -4.42 23.30 13.14
CA PRO A 128 -5.18 24.03 14.15
C PRO A 128 -4.79 25.50 14.09
N GLY A 129 -5.68 26.31 13.50
CA GLY A 129 -5.62 27.77 13.60
C GLY A 129 -5.47 28.48 12.25
N HIS A 130 -6.61 28.91 11.68
CA HIS A 130 -6.71 30.33 11.36
C HIS A 130 -7.08 31.02 12.68
N PRO A 131 -6.39 32.09 13.10
CA PRO A 131 -6.28 33.30 12.29
C PRO A 131 -4.87 33.89 12.21
N CYS A 132 -4.46 34.22 10.99
CA CYS A 132 -3.89 35.49 10.51
C CYS A 132 -3.47 35.30 9.04
#